data_AF-A0A0E0GEC0-F1
#
_entry.id   AF-A0A0E0GEC0-F1
#
_cell.length_a   1.000
_cell.length_b   1.000
_cell.length_c   1.000
_cell.angle_alpha   90.00
_cell.angle_beta   90.00
_cell.angle_gamma   90.00
#
_symmetry.space_group_name_H-M   'P 1'
#
loop_
_entity.id
_entity.type
_entity.pdbx_description
1 polymer ?
#
loop_
_entity_poly.entity_id
_entity_poly.type
_entity_poly.pdbx_seq_one_letter_code
_entity_poly.pdbx_strand_id
1 'polypeptide(L)'
;MVAFPSLASSCLLLSSVIPEPGGRRRLGGSCSALRGAQLICTMSYTNCLRRYPVRAIFPYTNAILRASLEKGSPEKSLTDYNSMLRFTAFCPDYRTYVLLLKACAKCSNIYAIMEIHSQLVKLGLLSNQRIVTHLFKLYIDHGRVMEACKLFWLMLEWSAEPFYGNLMLMGFLKCGQIDKAYQIFKRMPVKDLVSWNSMIAGTARNSCLKDAMNIFSKLVNSGLVPDGFSFSSVLSACAQAGARCYGMWVHQLMAELGLEMNHILSSSLVDMYAKCGRIDVAIGIFKTIKRNHVSVWNTMIGGLAAHGLGSDAVMFFREMESEGLVPDGVTFVALLTACSHSGMVEEARQYFEAMTTKYSITPRIEHYGAMVDTLSRAGLLDEAYDLVKTMNVKPDAVIWRALLSACCRYRQTKLGEITVKEIAFQGSGGYTLLSNIYSSANRWEDSEEVWKERKKKGIRKSKGLSWVELGRSTHEFKAGDRSHPDTDGIYKVLHRLSNKAKSEGYIPLTELVSKDVSEEEREENLTVHSEKLAVAYSILKTMPRTEIMVSKNLQTCSDCHEWMKIVSKVLCRVIIMRDRVRFHRFEGGCCSCKDYW
;
A
#
# COMPACT_ATOMS: atom_id res chain seq x y z
N MET A 1 18.12 -20.23 49.59
CA MET A 1 16.97 -20.64 48.76
C MET A 1 15.70 -20.02 49.33
N VAL A 2 15.22 -18.90 48.76
CA VAL A 2 13.81 -18.47 48.89
C VAL A 2 13.44 -17.75 47.60
N ALA A 3 12.29 -18.10 47.04
CA ALA A 3 11.90 -17.94 45.65
C ALA A 3 11.47 -16.51 45.24
N PHE A 4 11.67 -16.21 43.95
CA PHE A 4 11.04 -15.12 43.21
C PHE A 4 9.50 -15.33 43.14
N PRO A 5 8.67 -14.31 43.39
CA PRO A 5 7.31 -14.28 42.87
C PRO A 5 7.32 -13.74 41.43
N SER A 6 6.53 -14.39 40.57
CA SER A 6 6.43 -14.16 39.14
C SER A 6 5.86 -12.79 38.75
N LEU A 7 6.37 -12.26 37.63
CA LEU A 7 5.99 -11.02 36.93
C LEU A 7 4.55 -10.99 36.37
N ALA A 8 3.66 -11.90 36.77
CA ALA A 8 2.33 -12.07 36.16
C ALA A 8 1.18 -11.35 36.91
N SER A 9 1.33 -11.01 38.19
CA SER A 9 0.17 -10.60 39.00
C SER A 9 -0.14 -9.09 39.01
N SER A 10 0.78 -8.23 38.56
CA SER A 10 0.59 -6.77 38.61
C SER A 10 -0.13 -6.17 37.40
N CYS A 11 -0.45 -6.99 36.38
CA CYS A 11 -1.26 -6.56 35.22
C CYS A 11 -2.78 -6.74 35.43
N LEU A 12 -3.22 -7.38 36.52
CA LEU A 12 -4.63 -7.74 36.74
C LEU A 12 -5.50 -6.66 37.40
N LEU A 13 -4.94 -5.51 37.79
CA LEU A 13 -5.71 -4.42 38.39
C LEU A 13 -6.18 -3.35 37.40
N LEU A 14 -5.87 -3.50 36.10
CA LEU A 14 -6.38 -2.65 35.01
C LEU A 14 -7.26 -3.41 34.00
N SER A 15 -7.57 -4.68 34.26
CA SER A 15 -8.44 -5.51 33.41
C SER A 15 -9.94 -5.39 33.73
N SER A 16 -10.34 -4.58 34.73
CA SER A 16 -11.75 -4.48 35.17
C SER A 16 -12.52 -3.27 34.63
N VAL A 17 -12.00 -2.54 33.63
CA VAL A 17 -12.74 -1.44 32.98
C VAL A 17 -12.81 -1.67 31.47
N ILE A 18 -13.45 -2.78 31.08
CA ILE A 18 -14.06 -2.94 29.76
C ILE A 18 -15.55 -3.23 30.05
N PRO A 19 -16.49 -2.32 29.73
CA PRO A 19 -17.89 -2.72 29.71
C PRO A 19 -18.10 -3.57 28.45
N GLU A 20 -18.49 -4.83 28.64
CA GLU A 20 -19.02 -5.65 27.55
C GLU A 20 -20.35 -5.06 27.01
N PRO A 21 -20.65 -5.23 25.71
CA PRO A 21 -21.79 -4.59 25.07
C PRO A 21 -23.06 -5.41 25.29
N GLY A 22 -23.89 -5.03 26.27
CA GLY A 22 -25.23 -5.61 26.39
C GLY A 22 -25.82 -5.52 27.79
N GLY A 23 -26.38 -4.36 28.16
CA GLY A 23 -27.13 -4.25 29.39
C GLY A 23 -27.59 -2.83 29.69
N ARG A 24 -28.82 -2.49 29.33
CA ARG A 24 -29.50 -1.29 29.83
C ARG A 24 -29.65 -1.41 31.35
N ARG A 25 -28.91 -0.62 32.14
CA ARG A 25 -29.34 -0.22 33.49
C ARG A 25 -29.00 1.23 33.81
N ARG A 26 -29.94 1.83 34.54
CA ARG A 26 -30.16 3.26 34.76
C ARG A 26 -28.98 3.94 35.47
N LEU A 27 -28.67 5.16 35.01
CA LEU A 27 -27.82 6.13 35.67
C LEU A 27 -28.49 6.58 36.97
N GLY A 28 -27.93 6.19 38.11
CA GLY A 28 -28.38 6.61 39.42
C GLY A 28 -27.53 5.98 40.51
N GLY A 29 -26.40 6.60 40.84
CA GLY A 29 -25.57 6.22 41.99
C GLY A 29 -24.16 5.71 41.67
N SER A 30 -23.29 6.55 41.12
CA SER A 30 -21.85 6.28 41.10
C SER A 30 -20.96 7.52 41.26
N CYS A 31 -21.53 8.65 41.70
CA CYS A 31 -20.76 9.88 41.94
C CYS A 31 -20.14 9.97 43.35
N SER A 32 -20.54 9.10 44.29
CA SER A 32 -20.02 9.09 45.67
C SER A 32 -18.79 8.19 45.88
N ALA A 33 -18.61 7.13 45.08
CA ALA A 33 -17.48 6.20 45.22
C ALA A 33 -16.15 6.77 44.67
N LEU A 34 -16.20 7.62 43.64
CA LEU A 34 -15.01 8.26 43.06
C LEU A 34 -14.46 9.41 43.91
N ARG A 35 -15.31 10.14 44.66
CA ARG A 35 -14.83 11.13 45.64
C ARG A 35 -14.09 10.48 46.80
N GLY A 36 -14.48 9.27 47.20
CA GLY A 36 -13.75 8.46 48.19
C GLY A 36 -12.36 8.03 47.70
N ALA A 37 -12.24 7.58 46.45
CA ALA A 37 -10.94 7.19 45.87
C ALA A 37 -9.98 8.38 45.62
N GLN A 38 -10.51 9.56 45.30
CA GLN A 38 -9.72 10.78 45.17
C GLN A 38 -9.13 11.24 46.52
N LEU A 39 -9.89 11.14 47.61
CA LEU A 39 -9.38 11.44 48.95
C LEU A 39 -8.34 10.42 49.44
N ILE A 40 -8.54 9.13 49.16
CA ILE A 40 -7.62 8.05 49.55
C ILE A 40 -6.25 8.16 48.82
N CYS A 41 -6.22 8.70 47.60
CA CYS A 41 -4.97 8.85 46.84
C CYS A 41 -4.15 10.07 47.29
N THR A 42 -4.79 11.20 47.63
CA THR A 42 -4.11 12.32 48.32
C THR A 42 -3.53 11.90 49.67
N MET A 43 -4.18 10.95 50.37
CA MET A 43 -3.70 10.41 51.64
C MET A 43 -2.41 9.58 51.49
N SER A 44 -2.16 8.92 50.36
CA SER A 44 -0.92 8.14 50.14
C SER A 44 0.29 9.06 49.98
N TYR A 45 0.18 10.13 49.18
CA TYR A 45 1.26 11.10 49.00
C TYR A 45 1.51 11.92 50.28
N THR A 46 0.45 12.34 50.99
CA THR A 46 0.59 13.06 52.28
C THR A 46 1.05 12.15 53.43
N ASN A 47 0.72 10.86 53.44
CA ASN A 47 1.27 9.91 54.43
C ASN A 47 2.73 9.53 54.13
N CYS A 48 3.15 9.52 52.85
CA CYS A 48 4.57 9.41 52.50
C CYS A 48 5.36 10.64 52.96
N LEU A 49 4.77 11.84 52.83
CA LEU A 49 5.36 13.11 53.31
C LEU A 49 5.43 13.21 54.84
N ARG A 50 4.57 12.51 55.60
CA ARG A 50 4.57 12.50 57.07
C ARG A 50 5.63 11.59 57.70
N ARG A 51 6.15 10.59 56.97
CA ARG A 51 7.02 9.55 57.53
C ARG A 51 8.51 9.92 57.59
N TYR A 52 8.94 10.98 56.92
CA TYR A 52 10.35 11.41 56.87
C TYR A 52 10.48 12.94 56.89
N PRO A 53 10.65 13.56 58.07
CA PRO A 53 10.78 15.01 58.20
C PRO A 53 12.25 15.42 58.02
N VAL A 54 12.83 15.21 56.83
CA VAL A 54 14.15 15.78 56.50
C VAL A 54 14.08 16.42 55.12
N ARG A 55 13.66 17.69 55.11
CA ARG A 55 13.96 18.62 54.03
C ARG A 55 15.47 18.89 54.07
N ALA A 56 16.21 18.55 53.02
CA ALA A 56 17.32 19.38 52.48
C ALA A 56 18.17 18.68 51.39
N ILE A 57 17.61 18.22 50.26
CA ILE A 57 18.39 18.09 49.00
C ILE A 57 17.46 18.31 47.80
N PHE A 58 16.98 19.54 47.57
CA PHE A 58 15.85 19.79 46.64
C PHE A 58 16.12 20.67 45.39
N PRO A 59 17.10 21.59 45.31
CA PRO A 59 17.33 22.36 44.07
C PRO A 59 18.43 21.80 43.15
N TYR A 60 19.43 21.12 43.71
CA TYR A 60 20.68 20.84 42.99
C TYR A 60 20.58 19.65 42.03
N THR A 61 19.75 18.65 42.31
CA THR A 61 19.62 17.42 41.48
C THR A 61 18.99 17.70 40.12
N ASN A 62 17.87 18.43 40.08
CA ASN A 62 17.25 18.89 38.84
C ASN A 62 18.17 19.85 38.07
N ALA A 63 19.01 20.63 38.77
CA ALA A 63 20.01 21.49 38.14
C ALA A 63 21.19 20.68 37.55
N ILE A 64 21.67 19.64 38.23
CA ILE A 64 22.68 18.69 37.73
C ILE A 64 22.14 17.98 36.48
N LEU A 65 20.94 17.40 36.54
CA LEU A 65 20.34 16.70 35.40
C LEU A 65 20.13 17.65 34.21
N ARG A 66 19.73 18.89 34.45
CA ARG A 66 19.60 19.94 33.41
C ARG A 66 20.96 20.33 32.84
N ALA A 67 21.98 20.56 33.68
CA ALA A 67 23.33 20.90 33.24
C ALA A 67 23.97 19.77 32.43
N SER A 68 23.78 18.50 32.83
CA SER A 68 24.21 17.32 32.08
C SER A 68 23.49 17.20 30.72
N LEU A 69 22.23 17.64 30.63
CA LEU A 69 21.43 17.65 29.40
C LEU A 69 21.80 18.80 28.43
N GLU A 70 22.13 19.98 28.97
CA GLU A 70 22.55 21.19 28.23
C GLU A 70 23.98 21.08 27.70
N LYS A 71 24.88 20.44 28.46
CA LYS A 71 26.27 20.15 28.03
C LYS A 71 26.38 19.02 26.98
N GLY A 72 25.26 18.48 26.51
CA GLY A 72 25.25 17.47 25.43
C GLY A 72 25.55 16.03 25.87
N SER A 73 25.52 15.71 27.17
CA SER A 73 25.75 14.36 27.70
C SER A 73 24.46 13.70 28.24
N PRO A 74 23.46 13.36 27.39
CA PRO A 74 22.17 12.86 27.86
C PRO A 74 22.24 11.46 28.50
N GLU A 75 23.20 10.63 28.11
CA GLU A 75 23.48 9.34 28.77
C GLU A 75 23.97 9.54 30.20
N LYS A 76 24.81 10.55 30.41
CA LYS A 76 25.30 10.93 31.73
C LYS A 76 24.16 11.35 32.65
N SER A 77 23.16 12.09 32.15
CA SER A 77 21.96 12.42 32.94
C SER A 77 21.19 11.18 33.43
N LEU A 78 21.12 10.11 32.64
CA LEU A 78 20.47 8.84 33.04
C LEU A 78 21.32 8.09 34.09
N THR A 79 22.64 8.08 33.93
CA THR A 79 23.59 7.47 34.87
C THR A 79 23.63 8.23 36.21
N ASP A 80 23.62 9.56 36.16
CA ASP A 80 23.56 10.46 37.31
C ASP A 80 22.28 10.18 38.11
N TYR A 81 21.13 10.04 37.43
CA TYR A 81 19.86 9.68 38.06
C TYR A 81 19.89 8.31 38.75
N ASN A 82 20.42 7.28 38.07
CA ASN A 82 20.53 5.94 38.66
C ASN A 82 21.47 5.91 39.87
N SER A 83 22.52 6.71 39.84
CA SER A 83 23.44 6.87 40.98
C SER A 83 22.75 7.60 42.14
N MET A 84 21.99 8.66 41.84
CA MET A 84 21.20 9.40 42.84
C MET A 84 20.15 8.51 43.53
N LEU A 85 19.46 7.64 42.79
CA LEU A 85 18.50 6.67 43.35
C LEU A 85 19.15 5.64 44.28
N ARG A 86 20.43 5.29 44.07
CA ARG A 86 21.14 4.26 44.86
C ARG A 86 21.77 4.81 46.14
N PHE A 87 22.20 6.07 46.13
CA PHE A 87 23.05 6.62 47.20
C PHE A 87 22.40 7.74 48.02
N THR A 88 21.17 8.17 47.71
CA THR A 88 20.50 9.27 48.43
C THR A 88 19.03 8.99 48.72
N ALA A 89 18.45 9.63 49.75
CA ALA A 89 17.01 9.64 50.05
C ALA A 89 16.24 10.53 49.05
N PHE A 90 16.57 10.41 47.76
CA PHE A 90 16.03 11.21 46.68
C PHE A 90 14.63 10.72 46.32
N CYS A 91 13.65 11.63 46.38
CA CYS A 91 12.31 11.43 45.84
C CYS A 91 12.20 12.21 44.52
N PRO A 92 12.21 11.54 43.36
CA PRO A 92 12.03 12.19 42.07
C PRO A 92 10.69 12.92 42.01
N ASP A 93 10.69 14.16 41.55
CA ASP A 93 9.47 14.92 41.31
C ASP A 93 9.12 14.92 39.80
N TYR A 94 7.98 15.53 39.45
CA TYR A 94 7.56 15.59 38.04
C TYR A 94 8.58 16.32 37.14
N ARG A 95 9.37 17.26 37.69
CA ARG A 95 10.37 18.02 36.93
C ARG A 95 11.58 17.14 36.62
N THR A 96 11.99 16.28 37.56
CA THR A 96 13.01 15.26 37.35
C THR A 96 12.62 14.37 36.17
N TYR A 97 11.40 13.82 36.18
CA TYR A 97 10.96 12.93 35.10
C TYR A 97 10.85 13.62 33.74
N VAL A 98 10.39 14.88 33.68
CA VAL A 98 10.39 15.64 32.42
C VAL A 98 11.83 15.83 31.88
N LEU A 99 12.81 16.09 32.74
CA LEU A 99 14.22 16.20 32.34
C LEU A 99 14.78 14.86 31.84
N LEU A 100 14.43 13.75 32.49
CA LEU A 100 14.82 12.41 32.06
C LEU A 100 14.21 12.02 30.73
N LEU A 101 12.92 12.30 30.51
CA LEU A 101 12.27 12.06 29.22
C LEU A 101 12.93 12.90 28.10
N LYS A 102 13.34 14.14 28.39
CA LYS A 102 14.13 14.95 27.43
C LYS A 102 15.52 14.36 27.17
N ALA A 103 16.17 13.77 28.17
CA ALA A 103 17.43 13.04 27.96
C ALA A 103 17.22 11.80 27.07
N CYS A 104 16.18 11.01 27.35
CA CYS A 104 15.80 9.87 26.52
C CYS A 104 15.49 10.25 25.08
N ALA A 105 14.89 11.42 24.84
CA ALA A 105 14.66 11.94 23.49
C ALA A 105 15.95 12.13 22.68
N LYS A 106 17.05 12.49 23.35
CA LYS A 106 18.36 12.69 22.70
C LYS A 106 19.18 11.41 22.56
N CYS A 107 19.00 10.43 23.46
CA CYS A 107 19.73 9.15 23.42
C CYS A 107 19.09 8.08 22.52
N SER A 108 17.87 8.29 22.03
CA SER A 108 17.09 7.29 21.28
C SER A 108 17.01 5.90 21.95
N ASN A 109 17.04 5.86 23.30
CA ASN A 109 17.06 4.61 24.06
C ASN A 109 15.66 4.24 24.55
N ILE A 110 15.06 3.27 23.86
CA ILE A 110 13.71 2.78 24.15
C ILE A 110 13.57 2.05 25.50
N TYR A 111 14.61 1.36 25.96
CA TYR A 111 14.57 0.60 27.21
C TYR A 111 14.52 1.55 28.41
N ALA A 112 15.29 2.63 28.36
CA ALA A 112 15.24 3.69 29.37
C ALA A 112 13.85 4.35 29.44
N ILE A 113 13.19 4.58 28.29
CA ILE A 113 11.83 5.12 28.23
C ILE A 113 10.83 4.17 28.92
N MET A 114 10.93 2.86 28.67
CA MET A 114 10.06 1.87 29.29
C MET A 114 10.29 1.72 30.80
N GLU A 115 11.54 1.81 31.25
CA GLU A 115 11.88 1.80 32.68
C GLU A 115 11.32 3.02 33.40
N ILE A 116 11.51 4.21 32.83
CA ILE A 116 10.94 5.46 33.36
C ILE A 116 9.42 5.40 33.38
N HIS A 117 8.77 4.88 32.32
CA HIS A 117 7.32 4.70 32.31
C HIS A 117 6.84 3.78 33.44
N SER A 118 7.52 2.65 33.67
CA SER A 118 7.20 1.74 34.79
C SER A 118 7.30 2.43 36.15
N GLN A 119 8.33 3.27 36.34
CA GLN A 119 8.48 4.07 37.56
C GLN A 119 7.36 5.11 37.71
N LEU A 120 6.99 5.80 36.62
CA LEU A 120 5.90 6.77 36.60
C LEU A 120 4.54 6.14 36.97
N VAL A 121 4.27 4.91 36.51
CA VAL A 121 3.08 4.14 36.89
C VAL A 121 3.08 3.82 38.38
N LYS A 122 4.20 3.31 38.92
CA LYS A 122 4.33 2.96 40.34
C LYS A 122 4.14 4.16 41.27
N LEU A 123 4.58 5.34 40.84
CA LEU A 123 4.48 6.59 41.61
C LEU A 123 3.16 7.35 41.39
N GLY A 124 2.27 6.88 40.51
CA GLY A 124 0.99 7.54 40.21
C GLY A 124 1.14 8.89 39.49
N LEU A 125 2.28 9.15 38.85
CA LEU A 125 2.59 10.44 38.21
C LEU A 125 2.04 10.59 36.78
N LEU A 126 1.32 9.57 36.27
CA LEU A 126 0.64 9.63 34.97
C LEU A 126 -0.58 10.55 34.94
N SER A 127 -1.01 11.10 36.08
CA SER A 127 -1.97 12.20 36.14
C SER A 127 -1.39 13.54 35.63
N ASN A 128 -0.06 13.66 35.53
CA ASN A 128 0.59 14.88 35.08
C ASN A 128 0.60 14.98 33.55
N GLN A 129 -0.15 15.95 33.03
CA GLN A 129 -0.32 16.21 31.60
C GLN A 129 1.01 16.35 30.83
N ARG A 130 2.01 17.02 31.42
CA ARG A 130 3.31 17.26 30.77
C ARG A 130 4.11 15.99 30.61
N ILE A 131 4.08 15.11 31.62
CA ILE A 131 4.78 13.82 31.59
C ILE A 131 4.17 12.92 30.52
N VAL A 132 2.84 12.76 30.54
CA VAL A 132 2.13 11.91 29.58
C VAL A 132 2.35 12.41 28.15
N THR A 133 2.31 13.72 27.92
CA THR A 133 2.59 14.32 26.61
C THR A 133 4.01 14.01 26.09
N HIS A 134 5.04 14.15 26.95
CA HIS A 134 6.41 13.86 26.54
C HIS A 134 6.62 12.36 26.28
N LEU A 135 6.07 11.51 27.16
CA LEU A 135 6.16 10.06 27.04
C LEU A 135 5.44 9.55 25.80
N PHE A 136 4.27 10.12 25.49
CA PHE A 136 3.51 9.83 24.29
C PHE A 136 4.33 10.13 23.02
N LYS A 137 4.91 11.33 22.93
CA LYS A 137 5.72 11.73 21.78
C LYS A 137 6.93 10.81 21.59
N LEU A 138 7.63 10.48 22.69
CA LEU A 138 8.74 9.55 22.67
C LEU A 138 8.36 8.15 22.14
N TYR A 139 7.21 7.62 22.56
CA TYR A 139 6.76 6.31 22.05
C TYR A 139 6.40 6.36 20.57
N ILE A 140 5.80 7.44 20.07
CA ILE A 140 5.54 7.63 18.64
C ILE A 140 6.84 7.71 17.85
N ASP A 141 7.80 8.51 18.32
CA ASP A 141 9.09 8.72 17.65
C ASP A 141 9.92 7.40 17.56
N HIS A 142 9.75 6.49 18.52
CA HIS A 142 10.39 5.16 18.53
C HIS A 142 9.51 4.04 17.92
N GLY A 143 8.39 4.36 17.27
CA GLY A 143 7.53 3.38 16.61
C GLY A 143 6.71 2.46 17.54
N ARG A 144 6.62 2.78 18.84
CA ARG A 144 5.85 2.04 19.85
C ARG A 144 4.42 2.55 19.96
N VAL A 145 3.68 2.37 18.86
CA VAL A 145 2.33 2.91 18.69
C VAL A 145 1.33 2.30 19.70
N MET A 146 1.53 1.05 20.14
CA MET A 146 0.62 0.40 21.10
C MET A 146 0.70 1.00 22.50
N GLU A 147 1.90 1.33 22.96
CA GLU A 147 2.16 1.98 24.24
C GLU A 147 1.69 3.43 24.21
N ALA A 148 1.94 4.15 23.11
CA ALA A 148 1.39 5.48 22.87
C ALA A 148 -0.15 5.48 22.88
N CYS A 149 -0.79 4.44 22.33
CA CYS A 149 -2.25 4.29 22.33
C CYS A 149 -2.83 4.21 23.75
N LYS A 150 -2.17 3.51 24.67
CA LYS A 150 -2.62 3.45 26.08
C LYS A 150 -2.60 4.82 26.73
N LEU A 151 -1.54 5.59 26.48
CA LEU A 151 -1.42 6.97 26.97
C LEU A 151 -2.44 7.90 26.31
N PHE A 152 -2.76 7.68 25.03
CA PHE A 152 -3.76 8.47 24.31
C PHE A 152 -5.15 8.40 24.95
N TRP A 153 -5.61 7.21 25.33
CA TRP A 153 -6.91 7.08 26.01
C TRP A 153 -6.95 7.82 27.35
N LEU A 154 -5.83 7.84 28.08
CA LEU A 154 -5.70 8.62 29.30
C LEU A 154 -5.69 10.14 29.03
N MET A 155 -5.09 10.58 27.91
CA MET A 155 -5.07 12.00 27.53
C MET A 155 -6.45 12.53 27.12
N LEU A 156 -7.30 11.68 26.50
CA LEU A 156 -8.65 12.07 26.09
C LEU A 156 -9.59 12.44 27.24
N GLU A 157 -9.26 12.07 28.48
CA GLU A 157 -10.02 12.47 29.67
C GLU A 157 -9.90 13.96 29.98
N TRP A 158 -8.83 14.62 29.53
CA TRP A 158 -8.53 16.02 29.88
C TRP A 158 -8.06 16.89 28.71
N SER A 159 -7.86 16.33 27.51
CA SER A 159 -7.59 17.08 26.29
C SER A 159 -8.46 16.61 25.13
N ALA A 160 -9.14 17.56 24.48
CA ALA A 160 -9.93 17.33 23.27
C ALA A 160 -9.18 17.75 22.00
N GLU A 161 -7.89 18.12 22.09
CA GLU A 161 -7.12 18.61 20.95
C GLU A 161 -6.90 17.52 19.89
N PRO A 162 -7.12 17.82 18.60
CA PRO A 162 -6.97 16.83 17.53
C PRO A 162 -5.52 16.40 17.29
N PHE A 163 -4.53 17.18 17.76
CA PHE A 163 -3.10 16.94 17.55
C PHE A 163 -2.65 15.53 17.95
N TYR A 164 -2.98 15.09 19.17
CA TYR A 164 -2.58 13.77 19.67
C TYR A 164 -3.28 12.63 18.92
N GLY A 165 -4.54 12.87 18.53
CA GLY A 165 -5.30 11.97 17.67
C GLY A 165 -4.60 11.80 16.33
N ASN A 166 -4.24 12.91 15.67
CA ASN A 166 -3.55 12.92 14.38
C ASN A 166 -2.20 12.17 14.43
N LEU A 167 -1.43 12.32 15.51
CA LEU A 167 -0.20 11.54 15.73
C LEU A 167 -0.47 10.04 15.83
N MET A 168 -1.51 9.64 16.56
CA MET A 168 -1.92 8.23 16.66
C MET A 168 -2.39 7.66 15.32
N LEU A 169 -3.18 8.42 14.56
CA LEU A 169 -3.63 8.04 13.23
C LEU A 169 -2.43 7.78 12.31
N MET A 170 -1.51 8.74 12.22
CA MET A 170 -0.30 8.58 11.40
C MET A 170 0.53 7.36 11.83
N GLY A 171 0.69 7.13 13.14
CA GLY A 171 1.41 5.97 13.66
C GLY A 171 0.77 4.64 13.26
N PHE A 172 -0.53 4.47 13.49
CA PHE A 172 -1.23 3.23 13.15
C PHE A 172 -1.32 2.99 11.64
N LEU A 173 -1.54 4.05 10.85
CA LEU A 173 -1.60 3.97 9.39
C LEU A 173 -0.23 3.60 8.79
N LYS A 174 0.88 4.13 9.31
CA LYS A 174 2.24 3.72 8.90
C LYS A 174 2.51 2.24 9.19
N CYS A 175 1.94 1.69 10.26
CA CYS A 175 2.06 0.27 10.60
C CYS A 175 1.03 -0.63 9.89
N GLY A 176 0.22 -0.11 8.97
CA GLY A 176 -0.83 -0.87 8.27
C GLY A 176 -2.02 -1.29 9.17
N GLN A 177 -2.13 -0.78 10.39
CA GLN A 177 -3.19 -1.13 11.35
C GLN A 177 -4.40 -0.20 11.21
N ILE A 178 -5.06 -0.28 10.05
CA ILE A 178 -6.16 0.63 9.68
C ILE A 178 -7.33 0.54 10.65
N ASP A 179 -7.70 -0.65 11.10
CA ASP A 179 -8.82 -0.84 12.03
C ASP A 179 -8.63 -0.07 13.33
N LYS A 180 -7.40 -0.08 13.87
CA LYS A 180 -7.05 0.68 15.07
C LYS A 180 -7.05 2.18 14.79
N ALA A 181 -6.51 2.62 13.66
CA ALA A 181 -6.60 4.02 13.25
C ALA A 181 -8.07 4.48 13.16
N TYR A 182 -8.96 3.67 12.59
CA TYR A 182 -10.39 3.98 12.51
C TYR A 182 -11.05 4.06 13.89
N GLN A 183 -10.66 3.20 14.84
CA GLN A 183 -11.15 3.27 16.22
C GLN A 183 -10.71 4.57 16.92
N ILE A 184 -9.45 4.98 16.75
CA ILE A 184 -8.96 6.28 17.24
C ILE A 184 -9.79 7.40 16.62
N PHE A 185 -9.87 7.42 15.28
CA PHE A 185 -10.58 8.46 14.54
C PHE A 185 -12.03 8.59 15.03
N LYS A 186 -12.76 7.49 15.16
CA LYS A 186 -14.16 7.50 15.63
C LYS A 186 -14.29 8.11 17.02
N ARG A 187 -13.36 7.82 17.93
CA ARG A 187 -13.38 8.28 19.34
C ARG A 187 -12.79 9.67 19.55
N MET A 188 -12.12 10.27 18.56
CA MET A 188 -11.65 11.65 18.66
C MET A 188 -12.84 12.62 18.84
N PRO A 189 -12.84 13.46 19.89
CA PRO A 189 -13.94 14.38 20.18
C PRO A 189 -14.05 15.49 19.12
N VAL A 190 -12.90 16.01 18.69
CA VAL A 190 -12.77 17.00 17.60
C VAL A 190 -11.92 16.40 16.49
N LYS A 191 -12.33 16.61 15.23
CA LYS A 191 -11.61 16.17 14.04
C LYS A 191 -11.38 17.40 13.17
N ASP A 192 -10.14 17.65 12.80
CA ASP A 192 -9.78 18.69 11.86
C ASP A 192 -9.56 18.09 10.46
N LEU A 193 -9.32 18.95 9.47
CA LEU A 193 -9.06 18.52 8.10
C LEU A 193 -7.85 17.56 8.03
N VAL A 194 -6.86 17.72 8.90
CA VAL A 194 -5.69 16.83 9.00
C VAL A 194 -6.09 15.43 9.45
N SER A 195 -7.02 15.29 10.41
CA SER A 195 -7.58 14.00 10.84
C SER A 195 -8.24 13.27 9.66
N TRP A 196 -9.08 13.99 8.89
CA TRP A 196 -9.78 13.45 7.73
C TRP A 196 -8.80 13.04 6.62
N ASN A 197 -7.90 13.95 6.25
CA ASN A 197 -6.88 13.75 5.23
C ASN A 197 -5.97 12.55 5.56
N SER A 198 -5.58 12.40 6.83
CA SER A 198 -4.78 11.25 7.28
C SER A 198 -5.53 9.93 7.05
N MET A 199 -6.82 9.88 7.39
CA MET A 199 -7.63 8.68 7.21
C MET A 199 -7.89 8.36 5.74
N ILE A 200 -8.16 9.37 4.90
CA ILE A 200 -8.36 9.20 3.46
C ILE A 200 -7.07 8.68 2.82
N ALA A 201 -5.93 9.34 3.06
CA ALA A 201 -4.64 8.92 2.51
C ALA A 201 -4.22 7.53 3.02
N GLY A 202 -4.47 7.24 4.30
CA GLY A 202 -4.17 5.95 4.90
C GLY A 202 -5.01 4.80 4.34
N THR A 203 -6.30 5.02 4.09
CA THR A 203 -7.18 4.01 3.48
C THR A 203 -6.91 3.86 1.97
N ALA A 204 -6.61 4.96 1.28
CA ALA A 204 -6.20 4.94 -0.13
C ALA A 204 -4.93 4.10 -0.36
N ARG A 205 -3.88 4.30 0.45
CA ARG A 205 -2.61 3.55 0.35
C ARG A 205 -2.76 2.04 0.54
N ASN A 206 -3.78 1.62 1.30
CA ASN A 206 -4.05 0.21 1.56
C ASN A 206 -5.09 -0.38 0.59
N SER A 207 -5.35 0.30 -0.54
CA SER A 207 -6.28 -0.15 -1.59
C SER A 207 -7.73 -0.36 -1.12
N CYS A 208 -8.14 0.31 -0.03
CA CYS A 208 -9.51 0.25 0.51
C CYS A 208 -10.36 1.39 -0.07
N LEU A 209 -10.69 1.33 -1.36
CA LEU A 209 -11.45 2.39 -2.05
C LEU A 209 -12.78 2.70 -1.34
N LYS A 210 -13.57 1.67 -0.97
CA LYS A 210 -14.88 1.85 -0.36
C LYS A 210 -14.78 2.64 0.95
N ASP A 211 -13.77 2.36 1.76
CA ASP A 211 -13.52 3.08 3.01
C ASP A 211 -13.05 4.51 2.75
N ALA A 212 -12.13 4.71 1.80
CA ALA A 212 -11.66 6.04 1.41
C ALA A 212 -12.82 6.92 0.93
N MET A 213 -13.69 6.39 0.06
CA MET A 213 -14.88 7.10 -0.43
C MET A 213 -15.90 7.39 0.68
N ASN A 214 -16.12 6.45 1.60
CA ASN A 214 -17.02 6.65 2.74
C ASN A 214 -16.51 7.75 3.67
N ILE A 215 -15.21 7.76 3.97
CA ILE A 215 -14.58 8.79 4.81
C ILE A 215 -14.62 10.15 4.11
N PHE A 216 -14.36 10.21 2.80
CA PHE A 216 -14.46 11.44 2.04
C PHE A 216 -15.89 11.98 1.97
N SER A 217 -16.89 11.12 1.74
CA SER A 217 -18.31 11.50 1.79
C SER A 217 -18.68 12.08 3.17
N LYS A 218 -18.17 11.50 4.26
CA LYS A 218 -18.36 12.06 5.60
C LYS A 218 -17.64 13.39 5.81
N LEU A 219 -16.46 13.59 5.22
CA LEU A 219 -15.77 14.89 5.23
C LEU A 219 -16.63 15.95 4.55
N VAL A 220 -17.13 15.67 3.34
CA VAL A 220 -18.02 16.60 2.60
C VAL A 220 -19.27 16.93 3.41
N ASN A 221 -19.85 15.95 4.11
CA ASN A 221 -21.01 16.14 4.97
C ASN A 221 -20.70 16.77 6.35
N SER A 222 -19.42 16.94 6.70
CA SER A 222 -19.02 17.48 8.02
C SER A 222 -19.07 19.01 8.11
N GLY A 223 -19.33 19.69 6.99
CA GLY A 223 -19.26 21.15 6.87
C GLY A 223 -17.84 21.71 6.70
N LEU A 224 -16.80 20.85 6.76
CA LEU A 224 -15.44 21.23 6.39
C LEU A 224 -15.28 21.24 4.86
N VAL A 225 -14.56 22.23 4.34
CA VAL A 225 -14.21 22.30 2.92
C VAL A 225 -13.02 21.38 2.65
N PRO A 226 -13.15 20.34 1.81
CA PRO A 226 -12.02 19.50 1.45
C PRO A 226 -10.98 20.30 0.65
N ASP A 227 -9.69 20.02 0.89
CA ASP A 227 -8.59 20.72 0.22
C ASP A 227 -7.99 19.87 -0.92
N GLY A 228 -7.00 20.43 -1.63
CA GLY A 228 -6.32 19.71 -2.70
C GLY A 228 -5.67 18.39 -2.24
N PHE A 229 -5.30 18.27 -0.96
CA PHE A 229 -4.79 17.02 -0.41
C PHE A 229 -5.89 15.97 -0.24
N SER A 230 -7.08 16.37 0.22
CA SER A 230 -8.26 15.50 0.26
C SER A 230 -8.54 14.92 -1.12
N PHE A 231 -8.62 15.78 -2.14
CA PHE A 231 -8.95 15.39 -3.51
C PHE A 231 -7.89 14.51 -4.17
N SER A 232 -6.60 14.88 -4.07
CA SER A 232 -5.51 14.06 -4.60
C SER A 232 -5.48 12.66 -3.98
N SER A 233 -5.75 12.55 -2.67
CA SER A 233 -5.81 11.25 -1.97
C SER A 233 -6.95 10.37 -2.47
N VAL A 234 -8.14 10.94 -2.69
CA VAL A 234 -9.30 10.18 -3.21
C VAL A 234 -9.14 9.83 -4.69
N LEU A 235 -8.63 10.75 -5.51
CA LEU A 235 -8.31 10.49 -6.91
C LEU A 235 -7.30 9.35 -7.04
N SER A 236 -6.25 9.34 -6.22
CA SER A 236 -5.30 8.24 -6.16
C SER A 236 -5.96 6.91 -5.77
N ALA A 237 -6.90 6.90 -4.83
CA ALA A 237 -7.64 5.70 -4.46
C ALA A 237 -8.48 5.18 -5.64
N CYS A 238 -9.17 6.09 -6.35
CA CYS A 238 -9.96 5.77 -7.55
C CYS A 238 -9.06 5.20 -8.66
N ALA A 239 -7.91 5.82 -8.90
CA ALA A 239 -6.92 5.39 -9.89
C ALA A 239 -6.43 3.96 -9.62
N GLN A 240 -6.02 3.69 -8.37
CA GLN A 240 -5.53 2.36 -7.96
C GLN A 240 -6.61 1.29 -8.14
N ALA A 241 -7.84 1.56 -7.72
CA ALA A 241 -8.96 0.63 -7.85
C ALA A 241 -9.54 0.55 -9.27
N GLY A 242 -9.22 1.50 -10.15
CA GLY A 242 -9.82 1.60 -11.49
C GLY A 242 -11.27 2.04 -11.46
N ALA A 243 -11.70 2.70 -10.40
CA ALA A 243 -13.11 3.02 -10.16
C ALA A 243 -13.53 4.29 -10.88
N ARG A 244 -13.95 4.11 -12.13
CA ARG A 244 -14.25 5.20 -13.06
C ARG A 244 -15.40 6.07 -12.57
N CYS A 245 -16.48 5.48 -12.06
CA CYS A 245 -17.66 6.24 -11.66
C CYS A 245 -17.36 7.16 -10.48
N TYR A 246 -16.61 6.67 -9.48
CA TYR A 246 -16.17 7.49 -8.36
C TYR A 246 -15.20 8.57 -8.81
N GLY A 247 -14.24 8.25 -9.68
CA GLY A 247 -13.32 9.25 -10.24
C GLY A 247 -14.03 10.39 -10.96
N MET A 248 -15.04 10.09 -11.77
CA MET A 248 -15.85 11.11 -12.45
C MET A 248 -16.66 11.97 -11.47
N TRP A 249 -17.26 11.36 -10.44
CA TRP A 249 -17.98 12.11 -9.41
C TRP A 249 -17.05 13.06 -8.63
N VAL A 250 -15.85 12.59 -8.27
CA VAL A 250 -14.84 13.43 -7.59
C VAL A 250 -14.42 14.58 -8.49
N HIS A 251 -14.15 14.34 -9.77
CA HIS A 251 -13.77 15.39 -10.72
C HIS A 251 -14.89 16.44 -10.87
N GLN A 252 -16.15 16.00 -10.98
CA GLN A 252 -17.30 16.91 -11.03
C GLN A 252 -17.38 17.78 -9.76
N LEU A 253 -17.21 17.18 -8.59
CA LEU A 253 -17.20 17.91 -7.31
C LEU A 253 -16.05 18.92 -7.23
N MET A 254 -14.87 18.60 -7.76
CA MET A 254 -13.74 19.55 -7.83
C MET A 254 -14.09 20.80 -8.63
N ALA A 255 -14.79 20.62 -9.75
CA ALA A 255 -15.24 21.73 -10.60
C ALA A 255 -16.33 22.56 -9.90
N GLU A 256 -17.29 21.92 -9.23
CA GLU A 256 -18.35 22.60 -8.47
C GLU A 256 -17.82 23.43 -7.30
N LEU A 257 -16.75 22.96 -6.63
CA LEU A 257 -16.08 23.71 -5.56
C LEU A 257 -15.09 24.76 -6.07
N GLY A 258 -14.87 24.86 -7.39
CA GLY A 258 -13.97 25.85 -7.98
C GLY A 258 -12.52 25.71 -7.52
N LEU A 259 -12.04 24.48 -7.31
CA LEU A 259 -10.68 24.26 -6.80
C LEU A 259 -9.61 24.76 -7.78
N GLU A 260 -8.65 25.47 -7.24
CA GLU A 260 -7.48 25.88 -8.00
C GLU A 260 -6.59 24.67 -8.31
N MET A 261 -6.34 24.45 -9.61
CA MET A 261 -5.53 23.35 -10.09
C MET A 261 -4.05 23.64 -9.90
N ASN A 262 -3.42 22.94 -8.94
CA ASN A 262 -1.97 22.88 -8.81
C ASN A 262 -1.39 21.61 -9.46
N HIS A 263 -0.06 21.50 -9.54
CA HIS A 263 0.58 20.34 -10.17
C HIS A 263 0.23 18.99 -9.50
N ILE A 264 -0.05 18.98 -8.18
CA ILE A 264 -0.42 17.75 -7.45
C ILE A 264 -1.81 17.28 -7.88
N LEU A 265 -2.79 18.18 -7.92
CA LEU A 265 -4.16 17.90 -8.37
C LEU A 265 -4.19 17.54 -9.85
N SER A 266 -3.46 18.29 -10.68
CA SER A 266 -3.29 18.01 -12.11
C SER A 266 -2.74 16.60 -12.35
N SER A 267 -1.61 16.24 -11.72
CA SER A 267 -1.07 14.88 -11.78
C SER A 267 -2.07 13.84 -11.29
N SER A 268 -2.75 14.07 -10.15
CA SER A 268 -3.69 13.09 -9.59
C SER A 268 -4.90 12.85 -10.50
N LEU A 269 -5.38 13.90 -11.17
CA LEU A 269 -6.53 13.83 -12.07
C LEU A 269 -6.18 13.10 -13.37
N VAL A 270 -5.02 13.43 -13.97
CA VAL A 270 -4.51 12.72 -15.15
C VAL A 270 -4.24 11.25 -14.83
N ASP A 271 -3.62 10.95 -13.68
CA ASP A 271 -3.34 9.56 -13.23
C ASP A 271 -4.65 8.77 -13.06
N MET A 272 -5.68 9.41 -12.48
CA MET A 272 -6.99 8.80 -12.28
C MET A 272 -7.61 8.38 -13.60
N TYR A 273 -7.72 9.28 -14.58
CA TYR A 273 -8.30 8.93 -15.87
C TYR A 273 -7.47 7.88 -16.63
N ALA A 274 -6.14 8.02 -16.63
CA ALA A 274 -5.26 7.05 -17.26
C ALA A 274 -5.42 5.64 -16.66
N LYS A 275 -5.39 5.51 -15.32
CA LYS A 275 -5.58 4.23 -14.62
C LYS A 275 -7.03 3.74 -14.56
N CYS A 276 -8.01 4.57 -14.90
CA CYS A 276 -9.39 4.14 -15.13
C CYS A 276 -9.66 3.72 -16.59
N GLY A 277 -8.62 3.60 -17.42
CA GLY A 277 -8.75 3.14 -18.80
C GLY A 277 -9.18 4.20 -19.81
N ARG A 278 -9.21 5.48 -19.41
CA ARG A 278 -9.62 6.62 -20.26
C ARG A 278 -8.44 7.52 -20.60
N ILE A 279 -7.49 6.96 -21.34
CA ILE A 279 -6.27 7.66 -21.76
C ILE A 279 -6.57 8.85 -22.67
N ASP A 280 -7.63 8.76 -23.48
CA ASP A 280 -8.17 9.84 -24.31
C ASP A 280 -8.56 11.07 -23.48
N VAL A 281 -9.29 10.85 -22.39
CA VAL A 281 -9.69 11.92 -21.46
C VAL A 281 -8.48 12.47 -20.71
N ALA A 282 -7.56 11.59 -20.30
CA ALA A 282 -6.33 12.01 -19.63
C ALA A 282 -5.49 12.95 -20.50
N ILE A 283 -5.32 12.63 -21.80
CA ILE A 283 -4.64 13.49 -22.79
C ILE A 283 -5.38 14.81 -22.96
N GLY A 284 -6.72 14.77 -23.07
CA GLY A 284 -7.56 15.96 -23.17
C GLY A 284 -7.35 16.91 -21.99
N ILE A 285 -7.44 16.38 -20.76
CA ILE A 285 -7.20 17.16 -19.54
C ILE A 285 -5.76 17.70 -19.53
N PHE A 286 -4.78 16.86 -19.81
CA PHE A 286 -3.37 17.24 -19.84
C PHE A 286 -3.10 18.47 -20.73
N LYS A 287 -3.72 18.53 -21.91
CA LYS A 287 -3.59 19.66 -22.85
C LYS A 287 -4.23 20.96 -22.35
N THR A 288 -5.17 20.89 -21.41
CA THR A 288 -5.90 22.07 -20.89
C THR A 288 -5.29 22.64 -19.61
N ILE A 289 -4.57 21.84 -18.84
CA ILE A 289 -3.99 22.24 -17.56
C ILE A 289 -2.64 22.94 -17.73
N LYS A 290 -2.22 23.70 -16.72
CA LYS A 290 -0.86 24.22 -16.64
C LYS A 290 0.12 23.07 -16.33
N ARG A 291 1.11 22.87 -17.20
CA ARG A 291 2.08 21.74 -17.16
C ARG A 291 3.48 22.17 -16.73
N ASN A 292 3.57 23.09 -15.76
CA ASN A 292 4.83 23.72 -15.34
C ASN A 292 5.69 22.88 -14.38
N HIS A 293 5.36 21.60 -14.17
CA HIS A 293 6.08 20.75 -13.23
C HIS A 293 6.24 19.34 -13.80
N VAL A 294 7.45 18.77 -13.64
CA VAL A 294 7.85 17.46 -14.18
C VAL A 294 6.90 16.33 -13.77
N SER A 295 6.29 16.41 -12.59
CA SER A 295 5.34 15.40 -12.10
C SER A 295 4.14 15.20 -13.02
N VAL A 296 3.64 16.25 -13.68
CA VAL A 296 2.46 16.17 -14.56
C VAL A 296 2.82 15.42 -15.85
N TRP A 297 4.01 15.69 -16.39
CA TRP A 297 4.57 14.99 -17.55
C TRP A 297 4.85 13.52 -17.24
N ASN A 298 5.50 13.24 -16.12
CA ASN A 298 5.79 11.88 -15.68
C ASN A 298 4.51 11.05 -15.53
N THR A 299 3.43 11.63 -15.00
CA THR A 299 2.13 10.97 -14.94
C THR A 299 1.58 10.65 -16.33
N MET A 300 1.63 11.60 -17.27
CA MET A 300 1.11 11.40 -18.62
C MET A 300 1.93 10.34 -19.39
N ILE A 301 3.25 10.44 -19.36
CA ILE A 301 4.18 9.49 -19.99
C ILE A 301 3.98 8.09 -19.40
N GLY A 302 3.89 7.97 -18.08
CA GLY A 302 3.61 6.70 -17.40
C GLY A 302 2.22 6.14 -17.72
N GLY A 303 1.23 7.01 -17.88
CA GLY A 303 -0.10 6.65 -18.36
C GLY A 303 -0.07 6.06 -19.77
N LEU A 304 0.62 6.72 -20.72
CA LEU A 304 0.80 6.23 -22.08
C LEU A 304 1.54 4.88 -22.11
N ALA A 305 2.59 4.74 -21.29
CA ALA A 305 3.32 3.49 -21.11
C ALA A 305 2.42 2.33 -20.66
N ALA A 306 1.55 2.58 -19.67
CA ALA A 306 0.60 1.59 -19.18
C ALA A 306 -0.47 1.20 -20.22
N HIS A 307 -0.68 2.01 -21.26
CA HIS A 307 -1.61 1.72 -22.37
C HIS A 307 -0.92 1.13 -23.60
N GLY A 308 0.41 0.91 -23.55
CA GLY A 308 1.19 0.40 -24.69
C GLY A 308 1.42 1.44 -25.79
N LEU A 309 1.25 2.72 -25.49
CA LEU A 309 1.41 3.84 -26.43
C LEU A 309 2.83 4.42 -26.35
N GLY A 310 3.84 3.59 -26.59
CA GLY A 310 5.24 3.97 -26.40
C GLY A 310 5.71 5.11 -27.30
N SER A 311 5.30 5.11 -28.58
CA SER A 311 5.65 6.20 -29.51
C SER A 311 5.08 7.54 -29.07
N ASP A 312 3.84 7.55 -28.56
CA ASP A 312 3.24 8.75 -27.97
C ASP A 312 4.00 9.17 -26.71
N ALA A 313 4.38 8.24 -25.84
CA ALA A 313 5.16 8.54 -24.64
C ALA A 313 6.49 9.23 -24.97
N VAL A 314 7.18 8.79 -26.02
CA VAL A 314 8.41 9.43 -26.53
C VAL A 314 8.12 10.82 -27.10
N MET A 315 7.01 11.00 -27.81
CA MET A 315 6.61 12.32 -28.33
C MET A 315 6.37 13.31 -27.18
N PHE A 316 5.63 12.91 -26.14
CA PHE A 316 5.38 13.76 -24.97
C PHE A 316 6.65 14.07 -24.19
N PHE A 317 7.63 13.16 -24.14
CA PHE A 317 8.93 13.45 -23.55
C PHE A 317 9.71 14.51 -24.34
N ARG A 318 9.69 14.44 -25.67
CA ARG A 318 10.33 15.48 -26.51
C ARG A 318 9.65 16.84 -26.36
N GLU A 319 8.32 16.85 -26.19
CA GLU A 319 7.56 18.06 -25.89
C GLU A 319 7.90 18.62 -24.50
N MET A 320 8.10 17.75 -23.50
CA MET A 320 8.57 18.16 -22.17
C MET A 320 9.95 18.87 -22.26
N GLU A 321 10.87 18.31 -23.05
CA GLU A 321 12.19 18.92 -23.29
C GLU A 321 12.07 20.27 -23.99
N SER A 322 11.19 20.39 -25.00
CA SER A 322 11.02 21.65 -25.74
C SER A 322 10.34 22.75 -24.91
N GLU A 323 9.55 22.38 -23.91
CA GLU A 323 9.02 23.30 -22.90
C GLU A 323 10.05 23.67 -21.79
N GLY A 324 11.29 23.18 -21.90
CA GLY A 324 12.40 23.55 -21.02
C GLY A 324 12.37 22.89 -19.64
N LEU A 325 11.57 21.83 -19.46
CA LEU A 325 11.52 21.07 -18.21
C LEU A 325 12.64 20.03 -18.19
N VAL A 326 13.35 19.96 -17.06
CA VAL A 326 14.45 19.02 -16.87
C VAL A 326 13.88 17.64 -16.48
N PRO A 327 14.15 16.58 -17.26
CA PRO A 327 13.79 15.21 -16.90
C PRO A 327 14.42 14.76 -15.58
N ASP A 328 13.69 13.95 -14.82
CA ASP A 328 14.19 13.33 -13.60
C ASP A 328 14.22 11.79 -13.72
N GLY A 329 14.71 11.10 -12.69
CA GLY A 329 14.73 9.63 -12.71
C GLY A 329 13.34 9.01 -12.87
N VAL A 330 12.28 9.68 -12.40
CA VAL A 330 10.90 9.17 -12.59
C VAL A 330 10.49 9.28 -14.07
N THR A 331 10.92 10.33 -14.78
CA THR A 331 10.74 10.45 -16.24
C THR A 331 11.37 9.27 -16.98
N PHE A 332 12.61 8.90 -16.64
CA PHE A 332 13.31 7.79 -17.28
C PHE A 332 12.70 6.42 -16.97
N VAL A 333 12.21 6.19 -15.75
CA VAL A 333 11.44 4.97 -15.44
C VAL A 333 10.19 4.88 -16.31
N ALA A 334 9.45 5.99 -16.48
CA ALA A 334 8.26 6.02 -17.32
C ALA A 334 8.58 5.75 -18.81
N LEU A 335 9.66 6.37 -19.33
CA LEU A 335 10.14 6.13 -20.70
C LEU A 335 10.57 4.67 -20.94
N LEU A 336 11.40 4.12 -20.06
CA LEU A 336 11.87 2.73 -20.18
C LEU A 336 10.70 1.75 -20.08
N THR A 337 9.71 2.03 -19.22
CA THR A 337 8.47 1.24 -19.16
C THR A 337 7.67 1.35 -20.47
N ALA A 338 7.61 2.52 -21.08
CA ALA A 338 6.93 2.73 -22.36
C ALA A 338 7.61 1.94 -23.49
N CYS A 339 8.94 1.95 -23.52
CA CYS A 339 9.74 1.13 -24.43
C CYS A 339 9.52 -0.36 -24.18
N SER A 340 9.56 -0.79 -22.92
CA SER A 340 9.31 -2.19 -22.50
C SER A 340 7.94 -2.69 -22.93
N HIS A 341 6.89 -1.86 -22.85
CA HIS A 341 5.55 -2.27 -23.25
C HIS A 341 5.29 -2.21 -24.75
N SER A 342 6.19 -1.59 -25.52
CA SER A 342 6.02 -1.35 -26.96
C SER A 342 7.08 -2.01 -27.83
N GLY A 343 8.03 -2.74 -27.23
CA GLY A 343 9.11 -3.44 -27.96
C GLY A 343 10.20 -2.54 -28.53
N MET A 344 10.34 -1.31 -28.01
CA MET A 344 11.31 -0.32 -28.48
C MET A 344 12.66 -0.49 -27.77
N VAL A 345 13.34 -1.61 -28.04
CA VAL A 345 14.56 -2.02 -27.31
C VAL A 345 15.72 -1.06 -27.55
N GLU A 346 15.91 -0.59 -28.79
CA GLU A 346 17.02 0.33 -29.12
C GLU A 346 16.81 1.70 -28.47
N GLU A 347 15.58 2.22 -28.50
CA GLU A 347 15.23 3.45 -27.80
C GLU A 347 15.43 3.30 -26.29
N ALA A 348 15.09 2.14 -25.71
CA ALA A 348 15.35 1.88 -24.29
C ALA A 348 16.85 1.95 -23.97
N ARG A 349 17.72 1.34 -24.80
CA ARG A 349 19.18 1.42 -24.64
C ARG A 349 19.66 2.88 -24.71
N GLN A 350 19.21 3.62 -25.72
CA GLN A 350 19.56 5.02 -25.91
C GLN A 350 19.15 5.87 -24.70
N TYR A 351 17.92 5.70 -24.17
CA TYR A 351 17.47 6.45 -23.00
C TYR A 351 18.19 6.03 -21.72
N PHE A 352 18.49 4.75 -21.55
CA PHE A 352 19.23 4.25 -20.39
C PHE A 352 20.64 4.82 -20.33
N GLU A 353 21.32 4.89 -21.47
CA GLU A 353 22.64 5.53 -21.59
C GLU A 353 22.54 7.06 -21.41
N ALA A 354 21.62 7.72 -22.15
CA ALA A 354 21.43 9.16 -22.12
C ALA A 354 21.13 9.67 -20.71
N MET A 355 20.40 8.91 -19.88
CA MET A 355 20.13 9.23 -18.49
C MET A 355 21.42 9.57 -17.72
N THR A 356 22.49 8.79 -17.92
CA THR A 356 23.78 9.01 -17.26
C THR A 356 24.61 10.06 -18.00
N THR A 357 24.70 9.95 -19.34
CA THR A 357 25.64 10.75 -20.15
C THR A 357 25.14 12.18 -20.42
N LYS A 358 23.84 12.36 -20.69
CA LYS A 358 23.23 13.66 -21.01
C LYS A 358 22.60 14.34 -19.78
N TYR A 359 21.96 13.57 -18.89
CA TYR A 359 21.20 14.14 -17.77
C TYR A 359 21.85 13.98 -16.39
N SER A 360 22.98 13.29 -16.31
CA SER A 360 23.71 13.06 -15.05
C SER A 360 22.84 12.42 -13.95
N ILE A 361 21.89 11.57 -14.34
CA ILE A 361 21.01 10.83 -13.43
C ILE A 361 21.61 9.44 -13.21
N THR A 362 21.93 9.12 -11.97
CA THR A 362 22.45 7.79 -11.61
C THR A 362 21.33 6.73 -11.68
N PRO A 363 21.52 5.62 -12.41
CA PRO A 363 20.58 4.52 -12.43
C PRO A 363 20.28 3.98 -11.02
N ARG A 364 18.99 3.85 -10.71
CA ARG A 364 18.44 3.21 -9.50
C ARG A 364 17.73 1.90 -9.84
N ILE A 365 17.34 1.16 -8.81
CA ILE A 365 16.72 -0.16 -8.92
C ILE A 365 15.52 -0.18 -9.89
N GLU A 366 14.73 0.90 -9.93
CA GLU A 366 13.57 1.01 -10.81
C GLU A 366 13.95 1.11 -12.29
N HIS A 367 15.07 1.78 -12.60
CA HIS A 367 15.57 1.94 -13.97
C HIS A 367 16.13 0.61 -14.49
N TYR A 368 16.93 -0.08 -13.66
CA TYR A 368 17.39 -1.42 -14.01
C TYR A 368 16.22 -2.39 -14.14
N GLY A 369 15.20 -2.29 -13.27
CA GLY A 369 13.97 -3.06 -13.39
C GLY A 369 13.28 -2.91 -14.73
N ALA A 370 13.10 -1.67 -15.20
CA ALA A 370 12.49 -1.40 -16.49
C ALA A 370 13.36 -1.88 -17.67
N MET A 371 14.68 -1.74 -17.58
CA MET A 371 15.61 -2.18 -18.63
C MET A 371 15.67 -3.72 -18.72
N VAL A 372 15.76 -4.41 -17.57
CA VAL A 372 15.72 -5.88 -17.51
C VAL A 372 14.39 -6.39 -18.03
N ASP A 373 13.26 -5.75 -17.69
CA ASP A 373 11.94 -6.11 -18.24
C ASP A 373 11.90 -5.93 -19.77
N THR A 374 12.50 -4.87 -20.31
CA THR A 374 12.59 -4.63 -21.76
C THR A 374 13.36 -5.74 -22.47
N LEU A 375 14.58 -6.06 -22.00
CA LEU A 375 15.43 -7.11 -22.56
C LEU A 375 14.79 -8.50 -22.41
N SER A 376 14.18 -8.74 -21.24
CA SER A 376 13.46 -9.97 -20.92
C SER A 376 12.30 -10.22 -21.88
N ARG A 377 11.51 -9.20 -22.21
CA ARG A 377 10.40 -9.30 -23.18
C ARG A 377 10.87 -9.43 -24.63
N ALA A 378 12.07 -8.97 -24.94
CA ALA A 378 12.68 -9.11 -26.25
C ALA A 378 13.34 -10.48 -26.48
N GLY A 379 13.47 -11.30 -25.42
CA GLY A 379 14.16 -12.59 -25.48
C GLY A 379 15.68 -12.50 -25.36
N LEU A 380 16.22 -11.32 -25.05
CA LEU A 380 17.65 -11.06 -24.86
C LEU A 380 18.07 -11.44 -23.43
N LEU A 381 17.89 -12.71 -23.07
CA LEU A 381 18.03 -13.20 -21.69
C LEU A 381 19.47 -13.12 -21.17
N ASP A 382 20.47 -13.33 -22.03
CA ASP A 382 21.87 -13.26 -21.63
C ASP A 382 22.27 -11.81 -21.28
N GLU A 383 21.91 -10.84 -22.14
CA GLU A 383 22.11 -9.41 -21.89
C GLU A 383 21.35 -8.95 -20.63
N ALA A 384 20.11 -9.42 -20.45
CA ALA A 384 19.33 -9.13 -19.25
C ALA A 384 20.02 -9.66 -17.98
N TYR A 385 20.58 -10.87 -18.02
CA TYR A 385 21.28 -11.47 -16.89
C TYR A 385 22.61 -10.78 -16.60
N ASP A 386 23.35 -10.40 -17.63
CA ASP A 386 24.60 -9.65 -17.49
C ASP A 386 24.34 -8.29 -16.86
N LEU A 387 23.29 -7.57 -17.27
CA LEU A 387 22.87 -6.31 -16.64
C LEU A 387 22.54 -6.48 -15.15
N VAL A 388 21.92 -7.60 -14.78
CA VAL A 388 21.62 -7.94 -13.38
C VAL A 388 22.88 -8.21 -12.56
N LYS A 389 23.95 -8.71 -13.17
CA LYS A 389 25.24 -8.91 -12.51
C LYS A 389 26.06 -7.64 -12.40
N THR A 390 26.00 -6.77 -13.41
CA THR A 390 26.83 -5.56 -13.47
C THR A 390 26.21 -4.35 -12.78
N MET A 391 24.94 -4.43 -12.36
CA MET A 391 24.29 -3.31 -11.68
C MET A 391 24.99 -2.93 -10.37
N ASN A 392 25.04 -1.62 -10.12
CA ASN A 392 25.64 -1.03 -8.91
C ASN A 392 24.71 -1.04 -7.68
N VAL A 393 23.51 -1.60 -7.80
CA VAL A 393 22.52 -1.73 -6.73
C VAL A 393 22.16 -3.21 -6.59
N LYS A 394 21.86 -3.69 -5.38
CA LYS A 394 21.43 -5.07 -5.17
C LYS A 394 20.09 -5.33 -5.90
N PRO A 395 20.00 -6.35 -6.78
CA PRO A 395 18.75 -6.66 -7.48
C PRO A 395 17.63 -7.03 -6.49
N ASP A 396 16.41 -6.59 -6.75
CA ASP A 396 15.26 -6.87 -5.92
C ASP A 396 14.43 -8.07 -6.46
N ALA A 397 13.40 -8.45 -5.70
CA ALA A 397 12.54 -9.57 -6.05
C ALA A 397 11.69 -9.32 -7.31
N VAL A 398 11.58 -8.06 -7.77
CA VAL A 398 10.81 -7.70 -8.97
C VAL A 398 11.64 -7.98 -10.22
N ILE A 399 12.91 -7.55 -10.23
CA ILE A 399 13.87 -7.81 -11.32
C ILE A 399 14.02 -9.31 -11.58
N TRP A 400 14.31 -10.08 -10.53
CA TRP A 400 14.45 -11.52 -10.69
C TRP A 400 13.15 -12.19 -11.14
N ARG A 401 11.99 -11.68 -10.73
CA ARG A 401 10.70 -12.22 -11.19
C ARG A 401 10.46 -11.93 -12.68
N ALA A 402 10.86 -10.76 -13.17
CA ALA A 402 10.79 -10.43 -14.59
C ALA A 402 11.66 -11.40 -15.42
N LEU A 403 12.91 -11.62 -14.99
CA LEU A 403 13.82 -12.56 -15.65
C LEU A 403 13.29 -14.01 -15.61
N LEU A 404 12.73 -14.45 -14.48
CA LEU A 404 12.13 -15.78 -14.34
C LEU A 404 10.91 -15.96 -15.25
N SER A 405 10.08 -14.93 -15.38
CA SER A 405 8.94 -14.93 -16.28
C SER A 405 9.38 -15.07 -17.73
N ALA A 406 10.46 -14.40 -18.12
CA ALA A 406 11.03 -14.52 -19.46
C ALA A 406 11.69 -15.89 -19.70
N CYS A 407 12.39 -16.45 -18.71
CA CYS A 407 12.90 -17.82 -18.77
C CYS A 407 11.77 -18.83 -19.01
N CYS A 408 10.59 -18.61 -18.40
CA CYS A 408 9.39 -19.43 -18.65
C CYS A 408 8.87 -19.29 -20.08
N ARG A 409 8.87 -18.07 -20.62
CA ARG A 409 8.40 -17.79 -21.98
C ARG A 409 9.31 -18.39 -23.05
N TYR A 410 10.62 -18.22 -22.90
CA TYR A 410 11.63 -18.67 -23.87
C TYR A 410 12.20 -20.06 -23.53
N ARG A 411 11.57 -20.79 -22.59
CA ARG A 411 11.94 -22.14 -22.16
C ARG A 411 13.42 -22.30 -21.74
N GLN A 412 14.00 -21.27 -21.12
CA GLN A 412 15.36 -21.34 -20.58
C GLN A 412 15.41 -21.91 -19.16
N THR A 413 15.58 -23.23 -19.08
CA THR A 413 15.59 -23.98 -17.81
C THR A 413 16.76 -23.61 -16.91
N LYS A 414 17.99 -23.54 -17.45
CA LYS A 414 19.21 -23.27 -16.67
C LYS A 414 19.17 -21.90 -15.98
N LEU A 415 18.80 -20.85 -16.72
CA LEU A 415 18.71 -19.50 -16.19
C LEU A 415 17.54 -19.36 -15.19
N GLY A 416 16.42 -20.08 -15.44
CA GLY A 416 15.29 -20.15 -14.52
C GLY A 416 15.66 -20.72 -13.14
N GLU A 417 16.48 -21.77 -13.09
CA GLU A 417 16.96 -22.38 -11.85
C GLU A 417 17.86 -21.42 -11.04
N ILE A 418 18.78 -20.73 -11.72
CA ILE A 418 19.65 -19.72 -11.10
C ILE A 418 18.79 -18.60 -10.49
N THR A 419 17.85 -18.08 -11.27
CA THR A 419 16.98 -16.97 -10.87
C THR A 419 16.14 -17.31 -9.64
N VAL A 420 15.67 -18.55 -9.51
CA VAL A 420 14.87 -18.97 -8.34
C VAL A 420 15.70 -19.09 -7.08
N LYS A 421 16.95 -19.55 -7.19
CA LYS A 421 17.88 -19.59 -6.04
C LYS A 421 18.08 -18.18 -5.47
N GLU A 422 18.25 -17.19 -6.34
CA GLU A 422 18.35 -15.78 -5.95
C GLU A 422 17.06 -15.25 -5.32
N ILE A 423 15.90 -15.56 -5.88
CA ILE A 423 14.59 -15.18 -5.33
C ILE A 423 14.33 -15.82 -3.94
N ALA A 424 14.73 -17.08 -3.76
CA ALA A 424 14.58 -17.82 -2.51
C ALA A 424 15.42 -17.22 -1.38
N PHE A 425 16.63 -16.74 -1.70
CA PHE A 425 17.48 -16.02 -0.76
C PHE A 425 16.84 -14.70 -0.28
N GLN A 426 16.01 -14.08 -1.12
CA GLN A 426 15.29 -12.84 -0.81
C GLN A 426 13.93 -13.04 -0.12
N GLY A 427 13.55 -14.28 0.20
CA GLY A 427 12.27 -14.58 0.87
C GLY A 427 11.03 -14.38 -0.01
N SER A 428 11.20 -14.26 -1.33
CA SER A 428 10.12 -14.06 -2.30
C SER A 428 9.75 -15.38 -3.00
N GLY A 429 8.47 -15.59 -3.35
CA GLY A 429 7.96 -16.86 -3.86
C GLY A 429 8.01 -17.00 -5.39
N GLY A 430 9.12 -17.48 -5.95
CA GLY A 430 9.28 -17.79 -7.39
C GLY A 430 8.80 -19.19 -7.83
N TYR A 431 8.43 -20.05 -6.87
CA TYR A 431 8.18 -21.48 -7.09
C TYR A 431 7.09 -21.81 -8.11
N THR A 432 6.08 -20.95 -8.29
CA THR A 432 5.01 -21.21 -9.29
C THR A 432 5.53 -21.06 -10.72
N LEU A 433 6.41 -20.07 -10.98
CA LEU A 433 6.98 -19.88 -12.31
C LEU A 433 8.00 -20.99 -12.62
N LEU A 434 8.76 -21.45 -11.62
CA LEU A 434 9.70 -22.57 -11.80
C LEU A 434 8.99 -23.90 -12.11
N SER A 435 7.92 -24.21 -11.38
CA SER A 435 7.09 -25.39 -11.67
C SER A 435 6.55 -25.38 -13.09
N ASN A 436 6.13 -24.20 -13.60
CA ASN A 436 5.71 -24.06 -14.99
C ASN A 436 6.86 -24.30 -15.98
N ILE A 437 8.07 -23.80 -15.69
CA ILE A 437 9.27 -24.04 -16.53
C ILE A 437 9.54 -25.55 -16.63
N TYR A 438 9.55 -26.28 -15.51
CA TYR A 438 9.80 -27.71 -15.51
C TYR A 438 8.72 -28.51 -16.23
N SER A 439 7.45 -28.17 -16.01
CA SER A 439 6.33 -28.78 -16.75
C SER A 439 6.42 -28.51 -18.25
N SER A 440 6.81 -27.29 -18.68
CA SER A 440 6.99 -26.97 -20.10
C SER A 440 8.19 -27.68 -20.76
N ALA A 441 9.14 -28.14 -19.95
CA ALA A 441 10.32 -28.89 -20.36
C ALA A 441 10.15 -30.41 -20.17
N ASN A 442 8.93 -30.90 -19.88
CA ASN A 442 8.61 -32.30 -19.58
C ASN A 442 9.39 -32.90 -18.40
N ARG A 443 9.88 -32.06 -17.48
CA ARG A 443 10.58 -32.47 -16.23
C ARG A 443 9.59 -32.53 -15.07
N TRP A 444 8.69 -33.52 -15.10
CA TRP A 444 7.57 -33.61 -14.15
C TRP A 444 8.00 -33.84 -12.70
N GLU A 445 9.02 -34.67 -12.48
CA GLU A 445 9.56 -34.98 -11.15
C GLU A 445 10.08 -33.71 -10.44
N ASP A 446 10.84 -32.88 -11.16
CA ASP A 446 11.36 -31.61 -10.63
C ASP A 446 10.22 -30.61 -10.32
N SER A 447 9.15 -30.61 -11.12
CA SER A 447 7.96 -29.79 -10.89
C SER A 447 7.21 -30.20 -9.62
N GLU A 448 7.15 -31.51 -9.35
CA GLU A 448 6.55 -32.05 -8.12
C GLU A 448 7.37 -31.69 -6.88
N GLU A 449 8.70 -31.75 -6.96
CA GLU A 449 9.59 -31.39 -5.85
C GLU A 449 9.46 -29.90 -5.47
N VAL A 450 9.41 -29.01 -6.47
CA VAL A 450 9.11 -27.59 -6.29
C VAL A 450 7.75 -27.37 -5.60
N TRP A 451 6.76 -28.21 -5.92
CA TRP A 451 5.46 -28.20 -5.27
C TRP A 451 5.52 -28.60 -3.80
N LYS A 452 6.30 -29.64 -3.47
CA LYS A 452 6.54 -30.09 -2.08
C LYS A 452 7.23 -29.00 -1.26
N GLU A 453 8.28 -28.39 -1.79
CA GLU A 453 8.97 -27.27 -1.13
C GLU A 453 8.05 -26.07 -0.88
N ARG A 454 7.24 -25.70 -1.89
CA ARG A 454 6.28 -24.61 -1.76
C ARG A 454 5.26 -24.87 -0.64
N LYS A 455 4.77 -26.11 -0.52
CA LYS A 455 3.82 -26.52 0.53
C LYS A 455 4.47 -26.45 1.91
N LYS A 456 5.72 -26.91 2.03
CA LYS A 456 6.53 -26.82 3.26
C LYS A 456 6.71 -25.36 3.73
N LYS A 457 6.88 -24.43 2.79
CA LYS A 457 7.01 -22.98 3.08
C LYS A 457 5.67 -22.23 3.25
N GLY A 458 4.52 -22.90 3.16
CA GLY A 458 3.21 -22.29 3.38
C GLY A 458 2.78 -21.25 2.32
N ILE A 459 3.40 -21.23 1.13
CA ILE A 459 3.18 -20.20 0.12
C ILE A 459 1.87 -20.46 -0.66
N ARG A 460 0.81 -19.71 -0.34
CA ARG A 460 -0.49 -19.79 -1.03
C ARG A 460 -0.48 -19.09 -2.39
N LYS A 461 -1.16 -19.68 -3.39
CA LYS A 461 -1.38 -19.05 -4.71
C LYS A 461 -2.43 -17.95 -4.59
N SER A 462 -2.14 -16.75 -5.10
CA SER A 462 -3.17 -15.73 -5.33
C SER A 462 -4.17 -16.27 -6.36
N LYS A 463 -5.46 -16.32 -6.00
CA LYS A 463 -6.52 -16.72 -6.93
C LYS A 463 -6.74 -15.58 -7.94
N GLY A 464 -6.89 -15.95 -9.22
CA GLY A 464 -7.27 -15.00 -10.25
C GLY A 464 -8.70 -14.49 -10.00
N LEU A 465 -8.85 -13.18 -9.98
CA LEU A 465 -10.11 -12.47 -9.78
C LEU A 465 -10.23 -11.41 -10.87
N SER A 466 -11.33 -11.47 -11.62
CA SER A 466 -11.70 -10.45 -12.59
C SER A 466 -12.96 -9.75 -12.12
N TRP A 467 -13.09 -8.45 -12.39
CA TRP A 467 -14.28 -7.71 -12.03
C TRP A 467 -14.68 -6.69 -13.09
N VAL A 468 -15.96 -6.35 -13.07
CA VAL A 468 -16.59 -5.38 -13.97
C VAL A 468 -17.36 -4.37 -13.13
N GLU A 469 -17.24 -3.10 -13.48
CA GLU A 469 -18.07 -2.03 -12.93
C GLU A 469 -19.16 -1.69 -13.97
N LEU A 470 -20.42 -2.06 -13.67
CA LEU A 470 -21.58 -1.70 -14.49
C LEU A 470 -22.55 -0.91 -13.62
N GLY A 471 -22.85 0.32 -14.02
CA GLY A 471 -23.64 1.24 -13.20
C GLY A 471 -22.94 1.58 -11.89
N ARG A 472 -23.62 1.39 -10.75
CA ARG A 472 -23.06 1.65 -9.40
C ARG A 472 -22.62 0.37 -8.67
N SER A 473 -22.59 -0.77 -9.35
CA SER A 473 -22.24 -2.07 -8.77
C SER A 473 -20.97 -2.66 -9.39
N THR A 474 -20.16 -3.27 -8.53
CA THR A 474 -18.99 -4.05 -8.91
C THR A 474 -19.35 -5.53 -8.86
N HIS A 475 -19.11 -6.24 -9.96
CA HIS A 475 -19.37 -7.67 -10.11
C HIS A 475 -18.05 -8.40 -10.22
N GLU A 476 -17.82 -9.35 -9.32
CA GLU A 476 -16.56 -10.09 -9.19
C GLU A 476 -16.73 -11.55 -9.68
N PHE A 477 -15.72 -12.06 -10.37
CA PHE A 477 -15.73 -13.39 -10.98
C PHE A 477 -14.43 -14.14 -10.68
N LYS A 478 -14.57 -15.37 -10.20
CA LYS A 478 -13.46 -16.34 -10.09
C LYS A 478 -13.54 -17.34 -11.24
N ALA A 479 -12.43 -18.04 -11.51
CA ALA A 479 -12.47 -19.12 -12.49
C ALA A 479 -13.46 -20.20 -12.04
N GLY A 480 -14.38 -20.60 -12.95
CA GLY A 480 -15.45 -21.55 -12.66
C GLY A 480 -16.54 -21.06 -11.69
N ASP A 481 -16.65 -19.74 -11.47
CA ASP A 481 -17.61 -19.18 -10.52
C ASP A 481 -19.07 -19.35 -10.98
N ARG A 482 -19.88 -19.94 -10.10
CA ARG A 482 -21.33 -20.13 -10.29
C ARG A 482 -22.17 -19.43 -9.20
N SER A 483 -21.55 -18.57 -8.39
CA SER A 483 -22.23 -17.88 -7.29
C SER A 483 -23.04 -16.65 -7.75
N HIS A 484 -22.84 -16.19 -8.99
CA HIS A 484 -23.49 -14.99 -9.51
C HIS A 484 -24.98 -15.24 -9.83
N PRO A 485 -25.91 -14.31 -9.54
CA PRO A 485 -27.34 -14.51 -9.83
C PRO A 485 -27.64 -14.78 -11.31
N ASP A 486 -26.91 -14.13 -12.21
CA ASP A 486 -27.05 -14.31 -13.67
C ASP A 486 -26.22 -15.48 -14.26
N THR A 487 -25.77 -16.44 -13.45
CA THR A 487 -24.83 -17.50 -13.88
C THR A 487 -25.26 -18.20 -15.17
N ASP A 488 -26.51 -18.66 -15.27
CA ASP A 488 -26.98 -19.38 -16.46
C ASP A 488 -26.91 -18.54 -17.74
N GLY A 489 -27.24 -17.26 -17.64
CA GLY A 489 -27.14 -16.30 -18.74
C GLY A 489 -25.69 -16.08 -19.17
N ILE A 490 -24.78 -15.92 -18.20
CA ILE A 490 -23.35 -15.73 -18.44
C ILE A 490 -22.76 -16.94 -19.16
N TYR A 491 -23.00 -18.14 -18.66
CA TYR A 491 -22.48 -19.38 -19.26
C TYR A 491 -23.06 -19.62 -20.66
N LYS A 492 -24.34 -19.28 -20.90
CA LYS A 492 -24.95 -19.37 -22.23
C LYS A 492 -24.34 -18.39 -23.23
N VAL A 493 -23.94 -17.19 -22.79
CA VAL A 493 -23.21 -16.22 -23.64
C VAL A 493 -21.79 -16.71 -23.89
N LEU A 494 -21.08 -17.13 -22.82
CA LEU A 494 -19.72 -17.65 -22.90
C LEU A 494 -19.61 -18.82 -23.87
N HIS A 495 -20.48 -19.83 -23.76
CA HIS A 495 -20.47 -20.98 -24.66
C HIS A 495 -20.71 -20.58 -26.12
N ARG A 496 -21.66 -19.68 -26.38
CA ARG A 496 -21.93 -19.15 -27.73
C ARG A 496 -20.71 -18.42 -28.30
N LEU A 497 -20.05 -17.59 -27.50
CA LEU A 497 -18.86 -16.86 -27.92
C LEU A 497 -17.66 -17.79 -28.14
N SER A 498 -17.44 -18.77 -27.27
CA SER A 498 -16.36 -19.76 -27.43
C SER A 498 -16.53 -20.57 -28.71
N ASN A 499 -17.75 -21.03 -29.02
CA ASN A 499 -18.01 -21.75 -30.27
C ASN A 499 -17.79 -20.87 -31.50
N LYS A 500 -18.24 -19.61 -31.44
CA LYS A 500 -18.02 -18.67 -32.55
C LYS A 500 -16.56 -18.27 -32.69
N ALA A 501 -15.82 -18.13 -31.60
CA ALA A 501 -14.39 -17.91 -31.64
C ALA A 501 -13.68 -19.10 -32.31
N LYS A 502 -14.03 -20.34 -31.93
CA LYS A 502 -13.48 -21.56 -32.55
C LYS A 502 -13.74 -21.59 -34.06
N SER A 503 -14.94 -21.23 -34.53
CA SER A 503 -15.24 -21.15 -35.97
C SER A 503 -14.46 -20.07 -36.73
N GLU A 504 -13.96 -19.05 -36.03
CA GLU A 504 -13.15 -17.96 -36.59
C GLU A 504 -11.64 -18.21 -36.47
N GLY A 505 -11.23 -19.42 -36.06
CA GLY A 505 -9.84 -19.85 -35.98
C GLY A 505 -9.20 -19.73 -34.58
N TYR A 506 -9.97 -19.50 -33.52
CA TYR A 506 -9.46 -19.59 -32.14
C TYR A 506 -9.13 -21.03 -31.78
N ILE A 507 -7.88 -21.27 -31.38
CA ILE A 507 -7.42 -22.57 -30.87
C ILE A 507 -7.04 -22.38 -29.38
N PRO A 508 -7.71 -23.08 -28.44
CA PRO A 508 -7.34 -23.03 -27.03
C PRO A 508 -5.90 -23.48 -26.80
N LEU A 509 -5.13 -22.71 -26.03
CA LEU A 509 -3.73 -23.04 -25.73
C LEU A 509 -3.64 -24.03 -24.56
N THR A 510 -3.94 -25.31 -24.80
CA THR A 510 -4.01 -26.36 -23.76
C THR A 510 -2.68 -26.58 -23.04
N GLU A 511 -1.54 -26.28 -23.68
CA GLU A 511 -0.20 -26.27 -23.07
C GLU A 511 -0.09 -25.42 -21.79
N LEU A 512 -0.97 -24.42 -21.61
CA LEU A 512 -0.98 -23.53 -20.45
C LEU A 512 -1.61 -24.17 -19.19
N VAL A 513 -2.32 -25.29 -19.33
CA VAL A 513 -2.93 -25.99 -18.19
C VAL A 513 -1.94 -26.99 -17.63
N SER A 514 -1.23 -26.61 -16.56
CA SER A 514 -0.15 -27.40 -15.94
C SER A 514 -0.62 -28.60 -15.10
N LYS A 515 -1.84 -29.10 -15.31
CA LYS A 515 -2.35 -30.30 -14.62
C LYS A 515 -2.31 -31.48 -15.60
N ASP A 516 -1.97 -32.65 -15.07
CA ASP A 516 -2.13 -33.94 -15.75
C ASP A 516 -3.63 -34.30 -15.79
N VAL A 517 -4.33 -33.70 -16.73
CA VAL A 517 -5.76 -33.88 -17.00
C VAL A 517 -5.94 -34.01 -18.52
N SER A 518 -7.02 -34.66 -18.95
CA SER A 518 -7.29 -34.86 -20.38
C SER A 518 -7.31 -33.52 -21.13
N GLU A 519 -6.93 -33.52 -22.42
CA GLU A 519 -6.96 -32.31 -23.26
C GLU A 519 -8.35 -31.62 -23.24
N GLU A 520 -9.42 -32.41 -23.16
CA GLU A 520 -10.81 -31.93 -23.01
C GLU A 520 -11.01 -31.17 -21.69
N GLU A 521 -10.51 -31.69 -20.56
CA GLU A 521 -10.58 -31.02 -19.26
C GLU A 521 -9.65 -29.78 -19.22
N ARG A 522 -8.54 -29.78 -19.97
CA ARG A 522 -7.69 -28.59 -20.14
C ARG A 522 -8.46 -27.49 -20.88
N GLU A 523 -9.15 -27.81 -21.97
CA GLU A 523 -9.98 -26.86 -22.71
C GLU A 523 -11.16 -26.31 -21.89
N GLU A 524 -11.85 -27.17 -21.13
CA GLU A 524 -12.94 -26.74 -20.26
C GLU A 524 -12.47 -25.76 -19.19
N ASN A 525 -11.31 -26.04 -18.57
CA ASN A 525 -10.69 -25.16 -17.58
C ASN A 525 -10.34 -23.79 -18.18
N LEU A 526 -9.83 -23.74 -19.42
CA LEU A 526 -9.53 -22.50 -20.14
C LEU A 526 -10.78 -21.71 -20.51
N THR A 527 -11.89 -22.40 -20.73
CA THR A 527 -13.16 -21.77 -21.11
C THR A 527 -13.76 -20.98 -19.95
N VAL A 528 -13.61 -21.47 -18.72
CA VAL A 528 -14.20 -20.87 -17.50
C VAL A 528 -13.26 -19.92 -16.75
N HIS A 529 -12.29 -19.32 -17.45
CA HIS A 529 -11.46 -18.27 -16.86
C HIS A 529 -12.30 -17.06 -16.43
N SER A 530 -11.92 -16.49 -15.28
CA SER A 530 -12.61 -15.32 -14.69
C SER A 530 -12.72 -14.14 -15.66
N GLU A 531 -11.72 -13.94 -16.50
CA GLU A 531 -11.66 -12.93 -17.55
C GLU A 531 -12.77 -13.11 -18.58
N LYS A 532 -12.96 -14.35 -19.07
CA LYS A 532 -14.00 -14.68 -20.04
C LYS A 532 -15.39 -14.57 -19.43
N LEU A 533 -15.55 -14.98 -18.17
CA LEU A 533 -16.81 -14.81 -17.42
C LEU A 533 -17.19 -13.33 -17.27
N ALA A 534 -16.23 -12.48 -16.91
CA ALA A 534 -16.43 -11.05 -16.77
C ALA A 534 -16.80 -10.38 -18.12
N VAL A 535 -16.13 -10.75 -19.21
CA VAL A 535 -16.49 -10.27 -20.57
C VAL A 535 -17.88 -10.76 -20.97
N ALA A 536 -18.21 -12.03 -20.75
CA ALA A 536 -19.52 -12.59 -21.06
C ALA A 536 -20.66 -11.91 -20.29
N TYR A 537 -20.44 -11.63 -18.99
CA TYR A 537 -21.38 -10.85 -18.19
C TYR A 537 -21.57 -9.43 -18.74
N SER A 538 -20.47 -8.76 -19.11
CA SER A 538 -20.53 -7.42 -19.69
C SER A 538 -21.34 -7.40 -20.99
N ILE A 539 -21.15 -8.40 -21.85
CA ILE A 539 -21.91 -8.53 -23.11
C ILE A 539 -23.39 -8.77 -22.83
N LEU A 540 -23.71 -9.61 -21.82
CA LEU A 540 -25.08 -9.90 -21.43
C LEU A 540 -25.84 -8.66 -20.96
N LYS A 541 -25.16 -7.74 -20.26
CA LYS A 541 -25.80 -6.58 -19.61
C LYS A 541 -25.69 -5.27 -20.39
N THR A 542 -24.95 -5.22 -21.50
CA THR A 542 -24.70 -3.98 -22.25
C THR A 542 -25.19 -4.04 -23.69
N MET A 543 -25.65 -2.89 -24.19
CA MET A 543 -26.14 -2.74 -25.57
C MET A 543 -25.04 -3.01 -26.60
N PRO A 544 -25.39 -3.51 -27.81
CA PRO A 544 -24.46 -3.63 -28.93
C PRO A 544 -23.58 -2.38 -29.12
N ARG A 545 -22.30 -2.57 -29.46
CA ARG A 545 -21.29 -1.52 -29.64
C ARG A 545 -20.84 -0.76 -28.38
N THR A 546 -21.40 -1.02 -27.21
CA THR A 546 -20.89 -0.46 -25.94
C THR A 546 -19.50 -1.00 -25.65
N GLU A 547 -18.56 -0.11 -25.31
CA GLU A 547 -17.21 -0.50 -24.87
C GLU A 547 -17.29 -1.32 -23.57
N ILE A 548 -16.54 -2.41 -23.52
CA ILE A 548 -16.49 -3.32 -22.36
C ILE A 548 -15.21 -3.05 -21.58
N MET A 549 -15.32 -2.84 -20.27
CA MET A 549 -14.18 -2.63 -19.39
C MET A 549 -14.11 -3.74 -18.34
N VAL A 550 -13.03 -4.50 -18.33
CA VAL A 550 -12.78 -5.56 -17.34
C VAL A 550 -11.46 -5.31 -16.65
N SER A 551 -11.40 -5.52 -15.34
CA SER A 551 -10.16 -5.44 -14.56
C SER A 551 -9.78 -6.80 -13.98
N LYS A 552 -8.48 -7.02 -13.83
CA LYS A 552 -7.88 -8.29 -13.39
C LYS A 552 -6.74 -8.04 -12.41
N ASN A 553 -6.68 -8.85 -11.35
CA ASN A 553 -5.63 -8.76 -10.32
C ASN A 553 -4.29 -9.42 -10.70
N LEU A 554 -4.28 -10.25 -11.74
CA LEU A 554 -3.11 -10.93 -12.31
C LEU A 554 -2.89 -10.46 -13.75
N GLN A 555 -1.76 -10.82 -14.35
CA GLN A 555 -1.56 -10.65 -15.79
C GLN A 555 -2.56 -11.53 -16.55
N THR A 556 -3.15 -11.01 -17.63
CA THR A 556 -4.05 -11.79 -18.49
C THR A 556 -3.28 -12.98 -19.09
N CYS A 557 -3.87 -14.17 -19.19
CA CYS A 557 -3.19 -15.31 -19.82
C CYS A 557 -3.29 -15.28 -21.35
N SER A 558 -2.40 -15.99 -22.05
CA SER A 558 -2.29 -15.89 -23.52
C SER A 558 -3.55 -16.37 -24.22
N ASP A 559 -4.17 -17.40 -23.65
CA ASP A 559 -5.44 -17.92 -24.12
C ASP A 559 -6.59 -16.90 -24.04
N CYS A 560 -6.72 -16.19 -22.91
CA CYS A 560 -7.73 -15.15 -22.75
C CYS A 560 -7.46 -13.95 -23.66
N HIS A 561 -6.19 -13.61 -23.88
CA HIS A 561 -5.79 -12.53 -24.78
C HIS A 561 -6.20 -12.85 -26.23
N GLU A 562 -5.88 -14.05 -26.72
CA GLU A 562 -6.24 -14.48 -28.08
C GLU A 562 -7.76 -14.57 -28.25
N TRP A 563 -8.45 -15.13 -27.27
CA TRP A 563 -9.92 -15.18 -27.27
C TRP A 563 -10.54 -13.78 -27.33
N MET A 564 -10.03 -12.80 -26.58
CA MET A 564 -10.55 -11.42 -26.60
C MET A 564 -10.31 -10.71 -27.93
N LYS A 565 -9.18 -10.94 -28.61
CA LYS A 565 -8.96 -10.45 -29.98
C LYS A 565 -10.10 -10.92 -30.88
N ILE A 566 -10.34 -12.21 -30.93
CA ILE A 566 -11.37 -12.79 -31.81
C ILE A 566 -12.77 -12.32 -31.41
N VAL A 567 -13.10 -12.26 -30.12
CA VAL A 567 -14.41 -11.76 -29.66
C VAL A 567 -14.61 -10.28 -30.02
N SER A 568 -13.57 -9.43 -29.94
CA SER A 568 -13.65 -8.02 -30.34
C SER A 568 -13.99 -7.86 -31.82
N LYS A 569 -13.42 -8.73 -32.68
CA LYS A 569 -13.70 -8.81 -34.12
C LYS A 569 -15.13 -9.28 -34.39
N VAL A 570 -15.52 -10.41 -33.79
CA VAL A 570 -16.83 -11.05 -33.99
C VAL A 570 -17.99 -10.14 -33.60
N LEU A 571 -17.84 -9.39 -32.51
CA LEU A 571 -18.90 -8.53 -31.99
C LEU A 571 -18.84 -7.09 -32.50
N CYS A 572 -17.79 -6.72 -33.23
CA CYS A 572 -17.47 -5.33 -33.57
C CYS A 572 -17.56 -4.42 -32.32
N ARG A 573 -16.93 -4.86 -31.22
CA ARG A 573 -16.92 -4.14 -29.94
C ARG A 573 -15.50 -3.99 -29.43
N VAL A 574 -15.24 -2.83 -28.82
CA VAL A 574 -14.01 -2.58 -28.08
C VAL A 574 -14.08 -3.28 -26.72
N ILE A 575 -13.06 -4.05 -26.39
CA ILE A 575 -12.87 -4.64 -25.07
C ILE A 575 -11.59 -4.08 -24.48
N ILE A 576 -11.67 -3.43 -23.32
CA ILE A 576 -10.51 -2.95 -22.57
C ILE A 576 -10.33 -3.87 -21.37
N MET A 577 -9.20 -4.58 -21.34
CA MET A 577 -8.77 -5.39 -20.20
C MET A 577 -7.65 -4.68 -19.46
N ARG A 578 -7.90 -4.27 -18.22
CA ARG A 578 -6.87 -3.80 -17.29
C ARG A 578 -6.34 -4.98 -16.51
N ASP A 579 -5.09 -5.35 -16.74
CA ASP A 579 -4.40 -6.33 -15.90
C ASP A 579 -3.55 -5.65 -14.83
N ARG A 580 -2.74 -6.42 -14.09
CA ARG A 580 -1.88 -5.86 -13.03
C ARG A 580 -0.79 -4.92 -13.56
N VAL A 581 -0.39 -5.10 -14.81
CA VAL A 581 0.78 -4.45 -15.43
C VAL A 581 0.35 -3.30 -16.34
N ARG A 582 -0.73 -3.48 -17.10
CA ARG A 582 -1.11 -2.57 -18.19
C ARG A 582 -2.56 -2.74 -18.67
N PHE A 583 -2.93 -1.95 -19.67
CA PHE A 583 -4.17 -2.05 -20.41
C PHE A 583 -3.95 -2.76 -21.74
N HIS A 584 -4.92 -3.58 -22.11
CA HIS A 584 -5.04 -4.21 -23.42
C HIS A 584 -6.34 -3.72 -24.03
N ARG A 585 -6.27 -2.94 -25.11
CA ARG A 585 -7.43 -2.52 -25.89
C ARG A 585 -7.57 -3.46 -27.08
N PHE A 586 -8.59 -4.31 -27.05
CA PHE A 586 -8.94 -5.21 -28.13
C PHE A 586 -9.98 -4.57 -29.05
N GLU A 587 -9.64 -4.43 -30.32
CA GLU A 587 -10.48 -3.78 -31.32
C GLU A 587 -10.20 -4.40 -32.69
N GLY A 588 -11.26 -4.84 -33.38
CA GLY A 588 -11.16 -5.38 -34.73
C GLY A 588 -10.31 -6.65 -34.89
N GLY A 589 -10.05 -7.40 -33.81
CA GLY A 589 -9.15 -8.56 -33.87
C GLY A 589 -7.71 -8.27 -33.49
N CYS A 590 -7.38 -7.01 -33.21
CA CYS A 590 -6.05 -6.60 -32.78
C CYS A 590 -6.06 -6.17 -31.31
N CYS A 591 -4.89 -6.18 -30.68
CA CYS A 591 -4.70 -5.62 -29.35
C CYS A 591 -3.72 -4.43 -29.42
N SER A 592 -3.92 -3.39 -28.62
CA SER A 592 -3.03 -2.22 -28.52
C SER A 592 -1.57 -2.58 -28.25
N CYS A 593 -1.31 -3.77 -27.69
CA CYS A 593 0.02 -4.23 -27.41
C CYS A 593 0.77 -4.92 -28.55
N LYS A 594 0.13 -5.13 -29.70
CA LYS A 594 0.72 -5.82 -30.86
C LYS A 594 1.32 -7.20 -30.52
N ASP A 595 0.67 -7.92 -29.60
CA ASP A 595 1.11 -9.22 -29.07
C ASP A 595 2.47 -9.20 -28.33
N TYR A 596 3.00 -8.01 -28.01
CA TYR A 596 4.19 -7.81 -27.21
C TYR A 596 3.81 -7.55 -25.75
N TRP A 597 3.75 -8.59 -24.90
CA TRP A 597 3.59 -8.48 -23.43
C TRP A 597 4.33 -9.55 -22.67
#